data_AF-A0A7Z2MVS6-F1
#
_entry.id   AF-A0A7Z2MVS6-F1
#
_cell.length_a   1.000
_cell.length_b   1.000
_cell.length_c   1.000
_cell.angle_alpha   90.00
_cell.angle_beta   90.00
_cell.angle_gamma   90.00
#
_symmetry.space_group_name_H-M   'P 1'
#
loop_
_entity.id
_entity.type
_entity.pdbx_description
1 polymer ?
#
loop_
_entity_poly.entity_id
_entity_poly.type
_entity_poly.pdbx_seq_one_letter_code
_entity_poly.pdbx_strand_id
1 'polypeptide(L)'
;MESVYNAFVNEENVIAAVLLGSLSSGKGDRVSDADVVVFTKNNFHKNAEPCFAQFEADREIFYRLEGDHNEMAHFKKYIFNDLTSAEIHCLDLSEPFKLSKPFIILFDKDEFINELVTNEPAPKHEDFPVYTIGDHGLIWELFDCIKWLSRDNNELAKSYLKKLADKL
;
A
#
# COMPACT_ATOMS: atom_id res chain seq x y z
N MET A 1 7.32 -4.13 8.80
CA MET A 1 7.50 -5.45 8.13
C MET A 1 7.13 -6.59 9.07
N GLU A 2 7.79 -6.73 10.22
CA GLU A 2 7.49 -7.82 11.18
C GLU A 2 6.03 -7.85 11.66
N SER A 3 5.42 -6.69 11.95
CA SER A 3 4.00 -6.65 12.36
C SER A 3 3.03 -7.14 11.29
N VAL A 4 3.32 -6.86 10.01
CA VAL A 4 2.51 -7.37 8.89
C VAL A 4 2.68 -8.87 8.78
N TYR A 5 3.93 -9.36 8.83
CA TYR A 5 4.20 -10.79 8.84
C TYR A 5 3.41 -11.49 9.96
N ASN A 6 3.53 -11.01 11.20
CA ASN A 6 2.86 -11.61 12.36
C ASN A 6 1.33 -11.58 12.26
N ALA A 7 0.77 -10.54 11.65
CA ALA A 7 -0.67 -10.38 11.48
C ALA A 7 -1.27 -11.30 10.42
N PHE A 8 -0.51 -11.66 9.37
CA PHE A 8 -1.07 -12.33 8.19
C PHE A 8 -0.52 -13.73 7.95
N VAL A 9 0.70 -14.07 8.40
CA VAL A 9 1.37 -15.32 8.00
C VAL A 9 0.64 -16.58 8.48
N ASN A 10 -0.06 -16.53 9.61
CA ASN A 10 -0.72 -17.71 10.18
C ASN A 10 -2.12 -17.96 9.61
N GLU A 11 -2.67 -17.03 8.83
CA GLU A 11 -3.98 -17.18 8.22
C GLU A 11 -3.94 -18.16 7.03
N GLU A 12 -4.83 -19.15 7.02
CA GLU A 12 -4.84 -20.22 6.02
C GLU A 12 -5.15 -19.70 4.61
N ASN A 13 -5.99 -18.66 4.52
CA ASN A 13 -6.37 -18.06 3.25
C ASN A 13 -5.41 -16.99 2.75
N VAL A 14 -4.31 -16.73 3.45
CA VAL A 14 -3.24 -15.83 3.03
C VAL A 14 -2.06 -16.65 2.51
N ILE A 15 -1.64 -16.38 1.27
CA ILE A 15 -0.65 -17.20 0.54
C ILE A 15 0.72 -16.57 0.55
N ALA A 16 0.81 -15.26 0.29
CA ALA A 16 2.07 -14.55 0.22
C ALA A 16 1.89 -13.09 0.61
N ALA A 17 2.98 -12.43 1.00
CA ALA A 17 3.02 -10.98 1.11
C ALA A 17 4.36 -10.45 0.63
N VAL A 18 4.32 -9.29 -0.04
CA VAL A 18 5.50 -8.61 -0.58
C VAL A 18 5.48 -7.14 -0.18
N LEU A 19 6.67 -6.59 0.06
CA LEU A 19 6.92 -5.17 0.21
C LEU A 19 7.36 -4.57 -1.12
N LEU A 20 6.72 -3.47 -1.51
CA LEU A 20 6.97 -2.71 -2.73
C LEU A 20 7.58 -1.33 -2.44
N GLY A 21 7.70 -0.53 -3.49
CA GLY A 21 8.01 0.89 -3.40
C GLY A 21 9.44 1.24 -3.03
N SER A 22 9.60 2.39 -2.38
CA SER A 22 10.92 2.96 -2.09
C SER A 22 11.71 2.12 -1.08
N LEU A 23 11.05 1.53 -0.09
CA LEU A 23 11.71 0.69 0.91
C LEU A 23 12.27 -0.60 0.30
N SER A 24 11.55 -1.25 -0.64
CA SER A 24 12.06 -2.45 -1.31
C SER A 24 13.22 -2.18 -2.27
N SER A 25 13.29 -0.96 -2.81
CA SER A 25 14.36 -0.53 -3.75
C SER A 25 15.60 0.03 -3.07
N GLY A 26 15.65 0.06 -1.74
CA GLY A 26 16.75 0.66 -0.97
C GLY A 26 16.83 2.19 -1.12
N LYS A 27 15.76 2.82 -1.62
CA LYS A 27 15.63 4.28 -1.78
C LYS A 27 14.71 4.90 -0.73
N GLY A 28 14.26 4.10 0.22
CA GLY A 28 13.36 4.53 1.29
C GLY A 28 14.05 5.48 2.25
N ASP A 29 13.28 6.41 2.79
CA ASP A 29 13.70 7.33 3.83
C ASP A 29 12.68 7.36 4.98
N ARG A 30 12.86 8.29 5.93
CA ARG A 30 12.01 8.38 7.14
C ARG A 30 10.52 8.61 6.82
N VAL A 31 10.20 9.20 5.66
CA VAL A 31 8.81 9.53 5.28
C VAL A 31 8.29 8.61 4.17
N SER A 32 9.01 7.53 3.87
CA SER A 32 8.53 6.45 3.02
C SER A 32 7.46 5.63 3.74
N ASP A 33 6.40 5.31 3.01
CA ASP A 33 5.44 4.29 3.38
C ASP A 33 6.01 2.88 3.22
N ALA A 34 5.52 1.98 4.07
CA ALA A 34 5.59 0.55 3.82
C ALA A 34 4.41 0.13 2.96
N ASP A 35 4.63 0.03 1.65
CA ASP A 35 3.67 -0.46 0.67
C ASP A 35 3.71 -2.00 0.62
N VAL A 36 2.66 -2.64 1.10
CA VAL A 36 2.55 -4.10 1.23
C VAL A 36 1.38 -4.61 0.41
N VAL A 37 1.65 -5.62 -0.40
CA VAL A 37 0.62 -6.43 -1.06
C VAL A 37 0.56 -7.80 -0.40
N VAL A 38 -0.64 -8.19 0.05
CA VAL A 38 -0.97 -9.48 0.64
C VAL A 38 -1.87 -10.23 -0.35
N PHE A 39 -1.42 -11.40 -0.78
CA PHE A 39 -2.17 -12.28 -1.68
C PHE A 39 -2.99 -13.27 -0.88
N THR A 40 -4.27 -13.33 -1.20
CA THR A 40 -5.28 -14.10 -0.48
C THR A 40 -6.07 -14.99 -1.44
N LYS A 41 -6.71 -16.04 -0.92
CA LYS A 41 -7.62 -16.91 -1.67
C LYS A 41 -9.01 -16.90 -1.06
N ASN A 42 -9.97 -17.50 -1.76
CA ASN A 42 -11.34 -17.71 -1.27
C ASN A 42 -12.06 -16.42 -0.85
N ASN A 43 -11.76 -15.29 -1.51
CA ASN A 43 -12.26 -13.97 -1.16
C ASN A 43 -11.91 -13.51 0.27
N PHE A 44 -10.80 -14.00 0.83
CA PHE A 44 -10.43 -13.66 2.20
C PHE A 44 -10.09 -12.18 2.39
N HIS A 45 -9.72 -11.45 1.33
CA HIS A 45 -9.57 -9.98 1.38
C HIS A 45 -10.79 -9.27 1.98
N LYS A 46 -12.01 -9.81 1.80
CA LYS A 46 -13.27 -9.28 2.36
C LYS A 46 -13.43 -9.54 3.87
N ASN A 47 -12.65 -10.47 4.42
CA ASN A 47 -12.72 -10.93 5.82
C ASN A 47 -11.38 -10.73 6.56
N ALA A 48 -10.47 -9.93 6.00
CA ALA A 48 -9.13 -9.71 6.57
C ALA A 48 -9.11 -8.83 7.83
N GLU A 49 -10.28 -8.38 8.32
CA GLU A 49 -10.41 -7.50 9.49
C GLU A 49 -9.67 -8.02 10.75
N PRO A 50 -9.69 -9.32 11.11
CA PRO A 50 -8.91 -9.81 12.24
C PRO A 50 -7.40 -9.62 12.07
N CYS A 51 -6.89 -9.76 10.85
CA CYS A 51 -5.48 -9.52 10.54
C CYS A 51 -5.15 -8.02 10.65
N PHE A 52 -6.02 -7.14 10.14
CA PHE A 52 -5.87 -5.70 10.32
C PHE A 52 -5.92 -5.29 11.79
N ALA A 53 -6.87 -5.80 12.56
CA ALA A 53 -6.97 -5.53 13.99
C ALA A 53 -5.69 -5.96 14.74
N GLN A 54 -5.10 -7.11 14.37
CA GLN A 54 -3.82 -7.55 14.93
C GLN A 54 -2.66 -6.63 14.52
N PHE A 55 -2.62 -6.17 13.27
CA PHE A 55 -1.62 -5.19 12.81
C PHE A 55 -1.74 -3.85 13.56
N GLU A 56 -2.97 -3.42 13.85
CA GLU A 56 -3.32 -2.14 14.48
C GLU A 56 -3.13 -2.13 16.02
N ALA A 57 -3.16 -3.29 16.68
CA ALA A 57 -3.32 -3.42 18.14
C ALA A 57 -2.39 -2.56 19.02
N ASP A 58 -1.13 -2.38 18.62
CA ASP A 58 -0.12 -1.65 19.40
C ASP A 58 0.35 -0.35 18.70
N ARG A 59 -0.50 0.23 17.84
CA ARG A 59 -0.14 1.39 17.01
C ARG A 59 -0.95 2.61 17.36
N GLU A 60 -0.25 3.73 17.50
CA GLU A 60 -0.90 5.04 17.56
C GLU A 60 -1.20 5.54 16.15
N ILE A 61 -2.42 5.29 15.69
CA ILE A 61 -2.89 5.65 14.35
C ILE A 61 -3.44 7.08 14.39
N PHE A 62 -2.78 7.98 13.66
CA PHE A 62 -3.25 9.35 13.47
C PHE A 62 -4.40 9.41 12.47
N TYR A 63 -4.28 8.66 11.37
CA TYR A 63 -5.29 8.61 10.32
C TYR A 63 -5.31 7.23 9.66
N ARG A 64 -6.53 6.75 9.38
CA ARG A 64 -6.81 5.49 8.68
C ARG A 64 -7.71 5.77 7.48
N LEU A 65 -7.29 5.28 6.31
CA LEU A 65 -8.12 5.24 5.10
C LEU A 65 -8.33 3.78 4.73
N GLU A 66 -9.57 3.37 4.48
CA GLU A 66 -9.88 2.02 4.02
C GLU A 66 -10.89 2.05 2.88
N GLY A 67 -10.86 1.02 2.05
CA GLY A 67 -11.75 0.92 0.89
C GLY A 67 -11.38 -0.23 -0.02
N ASP A 68 -12.06 -0.29 -1.16
CA ASP A 68 -11.84 -1.31 -2.17
C ASP A 68 -11.28 -0.66 -3.45
N HIS A 69 -10.28 -1.30 -4.07
CA HIS A 69 -9.86 -0.93 -5.43
C HIS A 69 -10.88 -1.44 -6.45
N ASN A 70 -11.44 -2.63 -6.19
CA ASN A 70 -12.48 -3.31 -6.96
C ASN A 70 -13.04 -4.50 -6.13
N GLU A 71 -13.85 -5.37 -6.74
CA GLU A 71 -14.48 -6.52 -6.04
C GLU A 71 -13.49 -7.55 -5.47
N MET A 72 -12.25 -7.56 -5.96
CA MET A 72 -11.20 -8.55 -5.66
C MET A 72 -10.03 -7.97 -4.85
N ALA A 73 -10.07 -6.68 -4.50
CA ALA A 73 -8.96 -6.01 -3.82
C ALA A 73 -9.45 -4.99 -2.79
N HIS A 74 -9.07 -5.21 -1.54
CA HIS A 74 -9.34 -4.34 -0.40
C HIS A 74 -8.04 -3.70 0.09
N PHE A 75 -8.09 -2.50 0.66
CA PHE A 75 -6.91 -1.85 1.21
C PHE A 75 -7.18 -1.10 2.51
N LYS A 76 -6.13 -0.99 3.33
CA LYS A 76 -6.04 -0.03 4.43
C LYS A 76 -4.73 0.74 4.36
N LYS A 77 -4.80 2.05 4.52
CA LYS A 77 -3.66 2.97 4.62
C LYS A 77 -3.64 3.65 5.97
N TYR A 78 -2.44 3.87 6.49
CA TYR A 78 -2.21 4.34 7.83
C TYR A 78 -1.19 5.46 7.84
N ILE A 79 -1.49 6.55 8.56
CA ILE A 79 -0.52 7.53 9.02
C ILE A 79 -0.45 7.35 10.53
N PHE A 80 0.75 7.14 11.06
CA PHE A 80 0.99 6.99 12.50
C PHE A 80 1.38 8.33 13.13
N ASN A 81 1.28 8.44 14.46
CA ASN A 81 1.59 9.69 15.19
C ASN A 81 3.04 10.17 15.01
N ASP A 82 3.97 9.27 14.69
CA ASP A 82 5.38 9.61 14.39
C ASP A 82 5.60 10.05 12.93
N LEU A 83 4.51 10.20 12.16
CA LEU A 83 4.47 10.51 10.74
C LEU A 83 5.12 9.45 9.84
N THR A 84 5.32 8.23 10.34
CA THR A 84 5.51 7.07 9.46
C THR A 84 4.17 6.64 8.89
N SER A 85 4.21 5.86 7.81
CA SER A 85 3.00 5.40 7.14
C SER A 85 3.12 3.98 6.59
N ALA A 86 1.99 3.32 6.38
CA ALA A 86 1.91 2.02 5.74
C ALA A 86 0.68 1.93 4.87
N GLU A 87 0.79 1.20 3.77
CA GLU A 87 -0.32 0.79 2.91
C GLU A 87 -0.33 -0.74 2.88
N ILE A 88 -1.49 -1.34 3.14
CA ILE A 88 -1.66 -2.79 3.10
C ILE A 88 -2.82 -3.09 2.17
N HIS A 89 -2.52 -3.78 1.07
CA HIS A 89 -3.46 -4.15 0.03
C HIS A 89 -3.68 -5.66 0.09
N CYS A 90 -4.90 -6.11 0.35
CA CYS A 90 -5.29 -7.52 0.30
C CYS A 90 -5.95 -7.81 -1.05
N LEU A 91 -5.33 -8.66 -1.86
CA LEU A 91 -5.78 -9.02 -3.21
C LEU A 91 -6.16 -10.50 -3.22
N ASP A 92 -7.31 -10.85 -3.79
CA ASP A 92 -7.60 -12.24 -4.13
C ASP A 92 -6.75 -12.70 -5.32
N LEU A 93 -6.41 -13.99 -5.41
CA LEU A 93 -5.63 -14.54 -6.52
C LEU A 93 -6.29 -14.32 -7.90
N SER A 94 -7.60 -14.05 -7.93
CA SER A 94 -8.32 -13.68 -9.14
C SER A 94 -8.05 -12.25 -9.63
N GLU A 95 -7.47 -11.37 -8.80
CA GLU A 95 -7.08 -10.03 -9.19
C GLU A 95 -5.88 -10.08 -10.16
N PRO A 96 -5.97 -9.48 -11.36
CA PRO A 96 -4.88 -9.50 -12.34
C PRO A 96 -3.76 -8.52 -11.97
N PHE A 97 -3.00 -8.85 -10.93
CA PHE A 97 -1.89 -8.03 -10.44
C PHE A 97 -0.53 -8.58 -10.92
N LYS A 98 0.41 -7.68 -11.24
CA LYS A 98 1.77 -8.03 -11.67
C LYS A 98 2.81 -7.32 -10.81
N LEU A 99 3.92 -8.01 -10.54
CA LEU A 99 4.99 -7.55 -9.67
C LEU A 99 6.21 -7.10 -10.48
N SER A 100 6.43 -5.79 -10.52
CA SER A 100 7.66 -5.20 -11.05
C SER A 100 8.77 -5.25 -9.99
N LYS A 101 9.98 -5.64 -10.38
CA LYS A 101 11.15 -5.57 -9.49
C LYS A 101 11.61 -4.11 -9.31
N PRO A 102 12.18 -3.74 -8.14
CA PRO A 102 12.45 -4.60 -6.98
C PRO A 102 11.26 -4.71 -6.01
N PHE A 103 11.13 -5.87 -5.38
CA PHE A 103 10.23 -6.13 -4.25
C PHE A 103 10.94 -7.03 -3.23
N ILE A 104 10.48 -7.02 -1.97
CA ILE A 104 10.96 -7.93 -0.93
C ILE A 104 9.84 -8.88 -0.57
N ILE A 105 10.09 -10.19 -0.64
CA ILE A 105 9.14 -11.20 -0.17
C ILE A 105 9.17 -11.20 1.37
N LEU A 106 8.02 -10.92 2.00
CA LEU A 106 7.87 -11.04 3.45
C LEU A 106 7.62 -12.51 3.83
N PHE A 107 6.76 -13.19 3.07
CA PHE A 107 6.57 -14.64 3.09
C PHE A 107 5.89 -15.08 1.80
N ASP A 108 6.09 -16.34 1.43
CA ASP A 108 5.46 -16.99 0.27
C ASP A 108 5.32 -18.48 0.58
N LYS A 109 4.09 -18.94 0.84
CA LYS A 109 3.83 -20.30 1.33
C LYS A 109 3.93 -21.36 0.23
N ASP A 110 3.67 -20.98 -1.01
CA ASP A 110 3.51 -21.88 -2.16
C ASP A 110 4.43 -21.51 -3.34
N GLU A 111 5.47 -20.70 -3.12
CA GLU A 111 6.37 -20.17 -4.16
C GLU A 111 5.63 -19.40 -5.30
N PHE A 112 4.46 -18.84 -4.97
CA PHE A 112 3.51 -18.23 -5.89
C PHE A 112 4.03 -16.92 -6.51
N ILE A 113 4.90 -16.19 -5.79
CA ILE A 113 5.33 -14.84 -6.21
C ILE A 113 6.03 -14.85 -7.57
N ASN A 114 6.74 -15.94 -7.90
CA ASN A 114 7.47 -16.06 -9.17
C ASN A 114 6.55 -15.98 -10.41
N GLU A 115 5.28 -16.39 -10.29
CA GLU A 115 4.30 -16.38 -11.39
C GLU A 115 3.75 -14.98 -11.69
N LEU A 116 3.88 -14.05 -10.73
CA LEU A 116 3.38 -12.68 -10.84
C LEU A 116 4.42 -11.70 -11.40
N VAL A 117 5.70 -12.10 -11.44
CA VAL A 117 6.79 -11.20 -11.82
C VAL A 117 6.66 -10.75 -13.26
N THR A 118 6.80 -9.45 -13.49
CA THR A 118 6.84 -8.83 -14.81
C THR A 118 8.13 -8.05 -15.02
N ASN A 119 8.49 -7.85 -16.30
CA ASN A 119 9.57 -6.94 -16.72
C ASN A 119 9.07 -5.51 -16.97
N GLU A 120 7.77 -5.28 -16.91
CA GLU A 120 7.19 -3.94 -17.04
C GLU A 120 7.59 -3.05 -15.86
N PRO A 121 7.85 -1.75 -16.10
CA PRO A 121 8.23 -0.83 -15.03
C PRO A 121 7.05 -0.59 -14.07
N ALA A 122 7.37 -0.34 -12.80
CA ALA A 122 6.37 0.08 -11.83
C ALA A 122 5.71 1.42 -12.27
N PRO A 123 4.41 1.62 -11.95
CA PRO A 123 3.73 2.89 -12.16
C PRO A 123 4.49 4.08 -11.55
N LYS A 124 4.40 5.23 -12.21
CA LYS A 124 5.05 6.47 -11.78
C LYS A 124 4.05 7.41 -11.10
N HIS A 125 4.47 8.10 -10.05
CA HIS A 125 3.60 9.02 -9.29
C HIS A 125 3.03 10.15 -10.14
N GLU A 126 3.76 10.58 -11.18
CA GLU A 126 3.31 11.60 -12.13
C GLU A 126 2.00 11.21 -12.84
N ASP A 127 1.75 9.90 -12.97
CA ASP A 127 0.63 9.34 -13.72
C ASP A 127 -0.53 8.90 -12.81
N PHE A 128 -0.40 9.05 -11.48
CA PHE A 128 -1.42 8.59 -10.54
C PHE A 128 -2.70 9.43 -10.65
N PRO A 129 -3.89 8.79 -10.63
CA PRO A 129 -5.15 9.51 -10.52
C PRO A 129 -5.25 10.20 -9.16
N VAL A 130 -5.93 11.34 -9.12
CA VAL A 130 -6.17 12.10 -7.89
C VAL A 130 -7.64 12.04 -7.50
N TYR A 131 -7.93 12.27 -6.22
CA TYR A 131 -9.27 12.35 -5.65
C TYR A 131 -10.11 11.07 -5.83
N THR A 132 -9.46 9.91 -5.86
CA THR A 132 -10.09 8.62 -6.15
C THR A 132 -11.08 8.16 -5.08
N ILE A 133 -10.88 8.57 -3.83
CA ILE A 133 -11.74 8.24 -2.68
C ILE A 133 -12.49 9.49 -2.16
N GLY A 134 -12.54 10.56 -2.96
CA GLY A 134 -13.15 11.84 -2.58
C GLY A 134 -12.55 12.44 -1.31
N ASP A 135 -13.36 13.20 -0.57
CA ASP A 135 -12.96 13.89 0.66
C ASP A 135 -12.32 12.96 1.71
N HIS A 136 -12.75 11.69 1.74
CA HIS A 136 -12.21 10.71 2.67
C HIS A 136 -10.72 10.45 2.43
N GLY A 137 -10.23 10.55 1.19
CA GLY A 137 -8.83 10.33 0.82
C GLY A 137 -7.94 11.56 0.92
N LEU A 138 -8.50 12.77 1.11
CA LEU A 138 -7.73 14.03 1.01
C LEU A 138 -6.56 14.11 1.98
N ILE A 139 -6.70 13.60 3.21
CA ILE A 139 -5.60 13.58 4.19
C ILE A 139 -4.40 12.79 3.64
N TRP A 140 -4.65 11.63 3.02
CA TRP A 140 -3.60 10.83 2.40
C TRP A 140 -2.92 11.57 1.24
N GLU A 141 -3.71 12.17 0.35
CA GLU A 141 -3.18 12.88 -0.83
C GLU A 141 -2.33 14.10 -0.46
N LEU A 142 -2.76 14.86 0.56
CA LEU A 142 -1.98 15.97 1.10
C LEU A 142 -0.72 15.47 1.80
N PHE A 143 -0.78 14.32 2.47
CA PHE A 143 0.38 13.71 3.10
C PHE A 143 1.43 13.29 2.06
N ASP A 144 1.03 12.73 0.92
CA ASP A 144 1.95 12.45 -0.19
C ASP A 144 2.61 13.73 -0.74
N CYS A 145 1.86 14.82 -0.85
CA CYS A 145 2.44 16.12 -1.21
C CYS A 145 3.48 16.60 -0.19
N ILE A 146 3.22 16.45 1.11
CA ILE A 146 4.19 16.78 2.18
C ILE A 146 5.45 15.95 2.03
N LYS A 147 5.32 14.64 1.78
CA LYS A 147 6.48 13.75 1.54
C LYS A 147 7.32 14.26 0.37
N TRP A 148 6.71 14.55 -0.78
CA TRP A 148 7.44 15.03 -1.96
C TRP A 148 8.12 16.38 -1.71
N LEU A 149 7.46 17.33 -1.05
CA LEU A 149 8.05 18.61 -0.68
C LEU A 149 9.25 18.45 0.25
N SER A 150 9.16 17.55 1.24
CA SER A 150 10.29 17.28 2.15
C SER A 150 11.52 16.65 1.45
N ARG A 151 11.34 16.13 0.23
CA ARG A 151 12.39 15.57 -0.62
C ARG A 151 12.83 16.54 -1.73
N ASP A 152 12.48 17.82 -1.59
CA ASP A 152 12.69 18.88 -2.60
C ASP A 152 12.04 18.59 -3.97
N ASN A 153 11.13 17.62 -4.05
CA ASN A 153 10.39 17.29 -5.28
C ASN A 153 9.19 18.24 -5.48
N ASN A 154 9.53 19.53 -5.57
CA ASN A 154 8.59 20.64 -5.60
C ASN A 154 7.67 20.61 -6.82
N GLU A 155 8.18 20.23 -7.99
CA GLU A 155 7.38 20.21 -9.21
C GLU A 155 6.36 19.07 -9.22
N LEU A 156 6.70 17.89 -8.71
CA LEU A 156 5.75 16.79 -8.54
C LEU A 156 4.61 17.22 -7.61
N ALA A 157 4.93 17.73 -6.42
CA ALA A 157 3.94 18.19 -5.45
C ALA A 157 3.02 19.28 -6.02
N LYS A 158 3.58 20.32 -6.66
CA LYS A 158 2.78 21.39 -7.29
C LYS A 158 1.87 20.85 -8.39
N SER A 159 2.39 19.94 -9.23
CA SER A 159 1.59 19.37 -10.32
C SER A 159 0.43 18.55 -9.78
N TYR A 160 0.64 17.78 -8.72
CA TYR A 160 -0.39 16.99 -8.05
C TYR A 160 -1.43 17.89 -7.38
N LEU A 161 -1.00 18.92 -6.64
CA LEU A 161 -1.92 19.87 -6.00
C LEU A 161 -2.81 20.61 -7.01
N LYS A 162 -2.30 20.93 -8.20
CA LYS A 162 -3.12 21.51 -9.28
C LYS A 162 -4.18 20.53 -9.76
N LYS A 163 -3.79 19.28 -10.03
CA LYS A 163 -4.75 18.21 -10.41
C LYS A 163 -5.82 18.04 -9.33
N LEU A 164 -5.43 18.09 -8.05
CA LEU A 164 -6.35 17.97 -6.93
C LEU A 164 -7.32 19.15 -6.87
N ALA A 165 -6.82 20.39 -7.00
CA ALA A 165 -7.63 21.59 -7.03
C ALA A 165 -8.66 21.60 -8.19
N ASP A 166 -8.32 21.01 -9.35
CA ASP A 166 -9.25 20.89 -10.47
C ASP A 166 -10.41 19.89 -10.20
N LYS A 167 -10.34 19.09 -9.13
CA LYS A 167 -11.38 18.11 -8.72
C LYS A 167 -12.26 18.59 -7.57
N LEU A 168 -11.83 19.61 -6.82
CA LEU A 168 -12.52 20.19 -5.67
C LEU A 168 -13.51 21.29 -6.11
#